data_AF-A0A967P726-F1
#
_entry.id   AF-A0A967P726-F1
#
_cell.length_a   1.000
_cell.length_b   1.000
_cell.length_c   1.000
_cell.angle_alpha   90.00
_cell.angle_beta   90.00
_cell.angle_gamma   90.00
#
_symmetry.space_group_name_H-M   'P 1'
#
loop_
_entity.id
_entity.type
_entity.pdbx_description
1 polymer ?
#
loop_
_entity_poly.entity_id
_entity_poly.type
_entity_poly.pdbx_seq_one_letter_code
_entity_poly.pdbx_strand_id
1 'polypeptide(L)'
;MTEKNTDSIWERIPRQRGKRIVWILWFITWLGLLAGLYNSVFYEWVVVFSAVHAIAFLILLGLYIKAFPVQVRLAYFIWVAVGTFVPYMIFLMYITTVGLFTKLFLNYCPLARIMYLMPWNREEQLSMGLILKVFQTPPVEGQFKLTRPA
;
A
#
# COMPACT_ATOMS: atom_id res chain seq x y z
N MET A 1 -22.14 3.28 23.79
CA MET A 1 -21.19 2.15 23.71
C MET A 1 -21.80 1.11 22.79
N THR A 2 -21.43 1.11 21.52
CA THR A 2 -21.89 0.10 20.57
C THR A 2 -20.78 -0.92 20.40
N GLU A 3 -21.07 -2.11 20.94
CA GLU A 3 -20.26 -3.32 20.90
C GLU A 3 -19.97 -3.68 19.43
N LYS A 4 -18.72 -3.42 19.00
CA LYS A 4 -18.28 -3.73 17.65
C LYS A 4 -17.92 -5.21 17.60
N ASN A 5 -18.93 -6.05 17.40
CA ASN A 5 -18.77 -7.46 17.09
C ASN A 5 -17.94 -7.56 15.80
N THR A 6 -16.62 -7.69 15.98
CA THR A 6 -15.62 -7.74 14.93
C THR A 6 -15.01 -9.13 14.94
N ASP A 7 -15.86 -10.13 14.76
CA ASP A 7 -15.50 -11.44 14.23
C ASP A 7 -15.02 -11.30 12.77
N SER A 8 -14.01 -10.45 12.55
CA SER A 8 -13.41 -10.27 11.24
C SER A 8 -12.64 -11.55 10.94
N ILE A 9 -12.85 -12.11 9.76
CA ILE A 9 -12.20 -13.33 9.23
C ILE A 9 -10.67 -13.32 9.45
N TRP A 10 -10.06 -12.15 9.62
CA TRP A 10 -8.67 -11.93 9.99
C TRP A 10 -8.23 -12.53 11.33
N GLU A 11 -9.11 -12.67 12.33
CA GLU A 11 -8.77 -13.35 13.59
C GLU A 11 -8.69 -14.87 13.43
N ARG A 12 -9.43 -15.42 12.47
CA ARG A 12 -9.46 -16.87 12.17
C ARG A 12 -8.31 -17.31 11.26
N ILE A 13 -7.74 -16.39 10.48
CA ILE A 13 -6.56 -16.68 9.65
C ILE A 13 -5.32 -16.58 10.53
N PRO A 14 -4.48 -17.63 10.64
CA PRO A 14 -3.21 -17.53 11.34
C PRO A 14 -2.43 -16.34 10.80
N ARG A 15 -2.01 -15.43 11.69
CA ARG A 15 -1.37 -14.15 11.34
C ARG A 15 -0.24 -14.31 10.29
N GLN A 16 0.45 -15.44 10.31
CA GLN A 16 1.46 -15.83 9.34
C GLN A 16 0.92 -16.15 7.93
N ARG A 17 -0.20 -16.86 7.80
CA ARG A 17 -0.84 -17.16 6.51
C ARG A 17 -1.35 -15.89 5.83
N GLY A 18 -1.96 -14.98 6.60
CA GLY A 18 -2.39 -13.67 6.09
C GLY A 18 -1.23 -12.84 5.55
N LYS A 19 -0.12 -12.77 6.30
CA LYS A 19 1.11 -12.10 5.85
C LYS A 19 1.64 -12.70 4.53
N ARG A 20 1.68 -14.03 4.42
CA ARG A 20 2.16 -14.73 3.21
C ARG A 20 1.28 -14.45 2.00
N ILE A 21 -0.05 -14.48 2.15
CA ILE A 21 -0.98 -14.16 1.05
C ILE A 21 -0.76 -12.72 0.58
N VAL A 22 -0.69 -11.76 1.50
CA VAL A 22 -0.43 -10.35 1.16
C VAL A 22 0.88 -10.21 0.40
N TRP A 23 1.95 -10.87 0.86
CA TRP A 23 3.24 -10.85 0.18
C TRP A 23 3.14 -11.42 -1.24
N ILE A 24 2.48 -12.58 -1.43
CA ILE A 24 2.28 -13.20 -2.74
C ILE A 24 1.51 -12.27 -3.69
N LEU A 25 0.43 -11.62 -3.21
CA LEU A 25 -0.33 -10.67 -4.02
C LEU A 25 0.56 -9.52 -4.51
N TRP A 26 1.38 -8.95 -3.63
CA TRP A 26 2.32 -7.89 -4.01
C TRP A 26 3.44 -8.38 -4.92
N PHE A 27 3.90 -9.63 -4.75
CA PHE A 27 4.90 -10.23 -5.62
C PHE A 27 4.36 -10.44 -7.04
N ILE A 28 3.12 -10.94 -7.18
CA ILE A 28 2.45 -11.06 -8.48
C ILE A 28 2.30 -9.69 -9.15
N THR A 29 1.90 -8.66 -8.39
CA THR A 29 1.83 -7.28 -8.91
C THR A 29 3.20 -6.81 -9.42
N TRP A 30 4.29 -7.13 -8.71
CA TRP A 30 5.64 -6.77 -9.12
C TRP A 30 6.08 -7.48 -10.40
N LEU A 31 5.74 -8.76 -10.57
CA LEU A 31 5.96 -9.47 -11.83
C LEU A 31 5.17 -8.83 -12.98
N GLY A 32 3.93 -8.41 -12.74
CA GLY A 32 3.13 -7.68 -13.72
C GLY A 32 3.78 -6.34 -14.13
N LEU A 33 4.35 -5.61 -13.17
CA LEU A 33 5.10 -4.38 -13.46
C LEU A 33 6.35 -4.65 -14.30
N LEU A 34 7.09 -5.73 -14.00
CA LEU A 34 8.26 -6.12 -14.79
C LEU A 34 7.88 -6.52 -16.21
N ALA A 35 6.81 -7.30 -16.37
CA ALA A 35 6.27 -7.64 -17.68
C ALA A 35 5.82 -6.39 -18.46
N GLY A 36 5.28 -5.39 -17.74
CA GLY A 36 4.92 -4.07 -18.26
C GLY A 36 6.07 -3.29 -18.90
N LEU A 37 7.31 -3.52 -18.46
CA LEU A 37 8.50 -2.92 -19.07
C LEU A 37 8.72 -3.41 -20.51
N TYR A 38 8.24 -4.61 -20.84
CA TYR A 38 8.36 -5.21 -22.17
C TYR A 38 7.08 -5.07 -22.99
N ASN A 39 5.91 -5.11 -22.35
CA ASN A 39 4.62 -4.97 -23.00
C ASN A 39 3.64 -4.20 -22.11
N SER A 40 3.21 -3.03 -22.58
CA SER A 40 2.37 -2.10 -21.82
C SER A 40 1.00 -2.66 -21.42
N VAL A 41 0.49 -3.70 -22.11
CA VAL A 41 -0.77 -4.37 -21.74
C VAL A 41 -0.71 -4.91 -20.30
N PHE A 42 0.47 -5.31 -19.82
CA PHE A 42 0.62 -5.76 -18.43
C PHE A 42 0.42 -4.65 -17.40
N TYR A 43 0.60 -3.38 -17.76
CA TYR A 43 0.24 -2.27 -16.88
C TYR A 43 -1.28 -2.19 -16.66
N GLU A 44 -2.08 -2.42 -17.69
CA GLU A 44 -3.54 -2.50 -17.54
C GLU A 44 -3.94 -3.65 -16.63
N TRP A 45 -3.31 -4.82 -16.76
CA TRP A 45 -3.49 -5.95 -15.85
C TRP A 45 -3.13 -5.59 -14.40
N VAL A 46 -2.03 -4.87 -14.18
CA VAL A 46 -1.63 -4.38 -12.86
C VAL A 46 -2.68 -3.43 -12.28
N VAL A 47 -3.28 -2.56 -13.10
CA VAL A 47 -4.37 -1.67 -12.66
C VAL A 47 -5.59 -2.48 -12.24
N VAL A 48 -6.07 -3.40 -13.08
CA VAL A 48 -7.23 -4.25 -12.80
C VAL A 48 -6.99 -5.09 -11.54
N PHE A 49 -5.83 -5.73 -11.44
CA PHE A 49 -5.45 -6.54 -10.27
C PHE A 49 -5.38 -5.70 -9.00
N SER A 50 -4.84 -4.48 -9.08
CA SER A 50 -4.77 -3.55 -7.94
C SER A 50 -6.15 -3.07 -7.50
N ALA A 51 -7.07 -2.85 -8.45
CA ALA A 51 -8.46 -2.51 -8.15
C ALA A 51 -9.15 -3.63 -7.38
N VAL A 52 -9.06 -4.87 -7.87
CA VAL A 52 -9.62 -6.06 -7.21
C VAL A 52 -9.03 -6.23 -5.81
N HIS A 53 -7.72 -6.10 -5.66
CA HIS A 53 -7.05 -6.20 -4.37
C HIS A 53 -7.52 -5.11 -3.38
N ALA A 54 -7.69 -3.87 -3.84
CA ALA A 54 -8.19 -2.78 -3.01
C ALA A 54 -9.65 -3.00 -2.58
N ILE A 55 -10.53 -3.41 -3.51
CA ILE A 55 -11.95 -3.71 -3.24
C ILE A 55 -12.08 -4.88 -2.27
N ALA A 56 -11.35 -5.97 -2.51
CA ALA A 56 -11.37 -7.14 -1.62
C ALA A 56 -10.99 -6.75 -0.19
N PHE A 57 -9.92 -5.95 0.00
CA PHE A 57 -9.52 -5.49 1.33
C PHE A 57 -10.50 -4.49 1.95
N LEU A 58 -11.15 -3.66 1.14
CA LEU A 58 -12.19 -2.75 1.61
C LEU A 58 -13.40 -3.53 2.15
N ILE A 59 -13.86 -4.55 1.41
CA ILE A 59 -14.96 -5.43 1.84
C ILE A 59 -14.58 -6.21 3.09
N LEU A 60 -13.38 -6.82 3.10
CA LEU A 60 -12.88 -7.60 4.23
C LEU A 60 -12.69 -6.79 5.53
N LEU A 61 -12.59 -5.46 5.43
CA LEU A 61 -12.47 -4.55 6.59
C LEU A 61 -13.78 -3.80 6.88
N GLY A 62 -14.91 -4.29 6.37
CA GLY A 62 -16.24 -3.73 6.65
C GLY A 62 -16.45 -2.35 6.02
N LEU A 63 -15.93 -2.14 4.81
CA LEU A 63 -16.01 -0.89 4.05
C LEU A 63 -15.38 0.32 4.76
N TYR A 64 -14.47 0.08 5.70
CA TYR A 64 -13.81 1.14 6.44
C TYR A 64 -12.63 1.74 5.64
N ILE A 65 -12.92 2.77 4.84
CA ILE A 65 -11.94 3.47 3.98
C ILE A 65 -10.79 4.08 4.79
N LYS A 66 -11.05 4.50 6.03
CA LYS A 66 -10.04 5.08 6.92
C LYS A 66 -9.04 4.05 7.46
N ALA A 67 -9.23 2.74 7.21
CA ALA A 67 -8.24 1.75 7.57
C ALA A 67 -6.94 2.00 6.79
N PHE A 68 -5.82 2.17 7.49
CA PHE A 68 -4.53 2.41 6.84
C PHE A 68 -4.18 1.38 5.73
N PRO A 69 -4.42 0.06 5.89
CA PRO A 69 -4.17 -0.91 4.82
C PRO A 69 -5.02 -0.72 3.56
N VAL A 70 -6.23 -0.16 3.71
CA VAL A 70 -7.14 0.17 2.60
C VAL A 70 -6.66 1.44 1.90
N GLN A 71 -6.33 2.48 2.67
CA GLN A 71 -5.79 3.73 2.12
C GLN A 71 -4.55 3.51 1.24
N VAL A 72 -3.58 2.72 1.72
CA VAL A 72 -2.37 2.42 0.94
C VAL A 72 -2.69 1.68 -0.36
N ARG A 73 -3.66 0.77 -0.34
CA ARG A 73 -4.08 0.02 -1.54
C ARG A 73 -4.83 0.89 -2.53
N LEU A 74 -5.74 1.74 -2.05
CA LEU A 74 -6.44 2.70 -2.89
C LEU A 74 -5.46 3.69 -3.54
N ALA A 75 -4.52 4.23 -2.76
CA ALA A 75 -3.50 5.12 -3.29
C ALA A 75 -2.60 4.41 -4.31
N TYR A 76 -2.24 3.15 -4.07
CA TYR A 76 -1.48 2.36 -5.02
C TYR A 76 -2.27 2.16 -6.32
N PHE A 77 -3.53 1.76 -6.24
CA PHE A 77 -4.42 1.60 -7.38
C PHE A 77 -4.53 2.91 -8.20
N ILE A 78 -4.78 4.04 -7.55
CA ILE A 78 -4.84 5.35 -8.20
C ILE A 78 -3.50 5.65 -8.89
N TRP A 79 -2.38 5.42 -8.20
CA TRP A 79 -1.05 5.66 -8.74
C TRP A 79 -0.77 4.88 -10.02
N VAL A 80 -1.06 3.57 -10.03
CA VAL A 80 -0.86 2.74 -11.24
C VAL A 80 -1.88 3.08 -12.33
N ALA A 81 -3.10 3.46 -11.99
CA ALA A 81 -4.11 3.88 -12.96
C ALA A 81 -3.69 5.18 -13.66
N VAL A 82 -3.20 6.17 -12.91
CA VAL A 82 -2.65 7.41 -13.45
C VAL A 82 -1.42 7.11 -14.32
N GLY A 83 -0.50 6.28 -13.83
CA GLY A 83 0.70 5.91 -14.58
C GLY A 83 0.41 5.17 -15.90
N THR A 84 -0.72 4.47 -15.99
CA THR A 84 -1.10 3.68 -17.17
C THR A 84 -1.94 4.49 -18.16
N PHE A 85 -2.96 5.22 -17.68
CA PHE A 85 -3.95 5.84 -18.56
C PHE A 85 -3.73 7.33 -18.84
N VAL A 86 -2.94 8.02 -18.01
CA VAL A 86 -2.66 9.44 -18.24
C VAL A 86 -1.43 9.57 -19.15
N PRO A 87 -1.53 10.28 -20.29
CA PRO A 87 -0.38 10.51 -21.17
C PRO A 87 0.80 11.11 -20.42
N TYR A 88 2.02 10.70 -20.79
CA TYR A 88 3.29 11.16 -20.19
C TYR A 88 3.52 10.80 -18.71
N MET A 89 2.62 10.04 -18.07
CA MET A 89 2.76 9.62 -16.67
C MET A 89 3.37 8.22 -16.50
N ILE A 90 3.85 7.59 -17.58
CA ILE A 90 4.45 6.24 -17.55
C ILE A 90 5.64 6.13 -16.59
N PHE A 91 6.32 7.24 -16.29
CA PHE A 91 7.42 7.26 -15.33
C PHE A 91 6.99 6.83 -13.92
N LEU A 92 5.72 7.03 -13.56
CA LEU A 92 5.13 6.55 -12.32
C LEU A 92 5.20 5.04 -12.22
N MET A 93 5.15 4.31 -13.35
CA MET A 93 5.29 2.85 -13.38
C MET A 93 6.72 2.43 -13.03
N TYR A 94 7.74 3.12 -13.53
CA TYR A 94 9.13 2.86 -13.14
C TYR A 94 9.37 3.10 -11.65
N ILE A 95 8.86 4.21 -11.11
CA ILE A 95 8.91 4.50 -9.67
C ILE A 95 8.21 3.39 -8.88
N THR A 96 7.06 2.92 -9.37
CA THR A 96 6.29 1.85 -8.72
C THR A 96 7.03 0.52 -8.74
N THR A 97 7.69 0.17 -9.84
CA THR A 97 8.49 -1.06 -9.97
C THR A 97 9.61 -1.10 -8.94
N VAL A 98 10.34 0.01 -8.79
CA VAL A 98 11.41 0.14 -7.78
C VAL A 98 10.82 0.19 -6.36
N GLY A 99 9.77 0.98 -6.15
CA GLY A 99 9.11 1.11 -4.85
C GLY A 99 8.56 -0.22 -4.34
N LEU A 100 7.95 -1.03 -5.21
CA LEU A 100 7.41 -2.33 -4.85
C LEU A 100 8.51 -3.36 -4.57
N PHE A 101 9.65 -3.28 -5.28
CA PHE A 101 10.86 -4.04 -4.90
C PHE A 101 11.29 -3.72 -3.46
N THR A 102 11.41 -2.44 -3.09
CA THR A 102 11.80 -2.07 -1.72
C THR A 102 10.84 -2.61 -0.67
N LYS A 103 9.55 -2.70 -1.00
CA LYS A 103 8.55 -3.27 -0.10
C LYS A 103 8.70 -4.78 0.07
N LEU A 104 8.92 -5.50 -1.03
CA LEU A 104 8.98 -6.97 -1.02
C LEU A 104 10.25 -7.51 -0.36
N PHE A 105 11.38 -6.83 -0.56
CA PHE A 105 12.69 -7.32 -0.13
C PHE A 105 13.26 -6.58 1.08
N LEU A 106 12.92 -5.29 1.27
CA LEU A 106 13.44 -4.48 2.37
C LEU A 106 12.38 -4.16 3.43
N ASN A 107 11.14 -4.65 3.28
CA ASN A 107 9.99 -4.30 4.11
C ASN A 107 9.78 -2.78 4.24
N TYR A 108 10.22 -2.02 3.23
CA TYR A 108 10.14 -0.57 3.20
C TYR A 108 9.16 -0.12 2.13
N CYS A 109 8.09 0.60 2.50
CA CYS A 109 7.08 1.06 1.56
C CYS A 109 7.03 2.60 1.54
N PRO A 110 7.62 3.26 0.52
CA PRO A 110 7.57 4.72 0.39
C PRO A 110 6.14 5.27 0.38
N LEU A 111 5.22 4.57 -0.29
CA LEU A 111 3.82 4.97 -0.37
C LEU A 111 3.14 4.98 1.01
N ALA A 112 3.48 4.03 1.89
CA ALA A 112 2.97 4.01 3.27
C ALA A 112 3.48 5.21 4.08
N ARG A 113 4.72 5.65 3.83
CA ARG A 113 5.31 6.85 4.45
C ARG A 113 4.61 8.13 3.99
N ILE A 114 4.35 8.25 2.68
CA ILE A 114 3.59 9.37 2.11
C ILE A 114 2.17 9.37 2.68
N MET A 115 1.50 8.21 2.73
CA MET A 115 0.16 8.09 3.28
C MET A 115 0.09 8.48 4.77
N TYR A 116 1.14 8.23 5.54
CA TYR A 116 1.22 8.68 6.93
C TYR A 116 1.28 10.21 7.05
N LEU A 117 1.96 10.90 6.12
CA LEU A 117 2.09 12.36 6.11
C LEU A 117 0.81 13.10 5.67
N MET A 118 -0.22 12.40 5.19
CA MET A 118 -1.48 13.02 4.79
C MET A 118 -2.21 13.65 5.99
N PRO A 119 -2.92 14.77 5.80
CA PRO A 119 -3.48 15.57 6.90
C PRO A 119 -4.48 14.82 7.78
N TRP A 120 -5.12 13.76 7.26
CA TRP A 120 -6.04 12.91 8.00
C TRP A 120 -5.39 11.75 8.76
N ASN A 121 -4.09 11.50 8.53
CA ASN A 121 -3.34 10.43 9.20
C ASN A 121 -2.28 10.95 10.18
N ARG A 122 -1.83 12.21 10.02
CA ARG A 122 -0.88 12.84 10.93
C ARG A 122 -1.60 13.54 12.08
N GLU A 123 -1.04 13.42 13.27
CA GLU A 123 -1.46 14.19 14.45
C GLU A 123 -0.62 15.46 14.62
N GLU A 124 0.61 15.45 14.11
CA GLU A 124 1.55 16.56 14.13
C GLU A 124 1.41 17.43 12.87
N GLN A 125 1.73 18.73 12.99
CA GLN A 125 1.77 19.63 11.84
C GLN A 125 2.86 19.19 10.85
N LEU A 126 2.62 19.39 9.55
CA LEU A 126 3.59 19.03 8.53
C LEU A 126 4.82 19.93 8.66
N SER A 127 5.96 19.31 8.95
CA SER A 127 7.26 19.98 9.06
C SER A 127 8.33 19.16 8.33
N MET A 128 9.41 19.81 7.91
CA MET A 128 10.55 19.10 7.32
C MET A 128 11.14 18.06 8.28
N GLY A 129 11.15 18.36 9.59
CA GLY A 129 11.56 17.41 10.62
C GLY A 129 10.69 16.15 10.64
N LEU A 130 9.38 16.29 10.53
CA LEU A 130 8.45 15.16 10.46
C LEU A 130 8.64 14.32 9.20
N ILE A 131 8.83 14.98 8.04
CA ILE A 131 9.10 14.29 6.77
C ILE A 131 10.37 13.45 6.92
N LEU A 132 11.46 14.06 7.36
CA LEU A 132 12.74 13.37 7.51
C LEU A 132 12.63 12.19 8.49
N LYS A 133 11.99 12.40 9.64
CA LYS A 133 11.74 11.35 10.65
C LYS A 133 10.94 10.17 10.08
N VAL A 134 9.90 10.45 9.30
CA VAL A 134 9.05 9.41 8.69
C VAL A 134 9.83 8.57 7.69
N PHE A 135 10.66 9.19 6.83
CA PHE A 135 11.46 8.49 5.83
C PHE A 135 12.71 7.81 6.42
N GLN A 136 13.27 8.32 7.52
CA GLN A 136 14.42 7.72 8.22
C GLN A 136 14.03 6.62 9.21
N THR A 137 12.76 6.47 9.54
CA THR A 137 12.32 5.42 10.46
C THR A 137 12.56 4.04 9.81
N PRO A 138 13.16 3.08 10.51
CA PRO A 138 13.52 1.78 9.96
C PRO A 138 12.32 1.02 9.37
N PRO A 139 12.56 0.06 8.46
CA PRO A 139 11.52 -0.85 7.98
C PRO A 139 10.96 -1.65 9.16
N VAL A 140 9.64 -1.73 9.24
CA VAL A 140 8.94 -2.45 10.31
C VAL A 140 8.06 -3.54 9.70
N GLU A 141 7.99 -4.69 10.36
CA GLU A 141 7.03 -5.73 9.97
C GLU A 141 5.60 -5.27 10.28
N GLY A 142 4.77 -5.14 9.23
CA GLY A 142 3.34 -4.86 9.37
C GLY A 142 2.97 -3.43 9.02
N GLN A 143 2.11 -2.81 9.83
CA GLN A 143 1.67 -1.44 9.58
C GLN A 143 2.71 -0.45 10.08
N PHE A 144 3.13 0.47 9.21
CA PHE A 144 3.94 1.59 9.66
C PHE A 144 3.16 2.45 10.66
N LYS A 145 3.72 2.63 11.85
CA LYS A 145 3.29 3.59 12.86
C LYS A 145 4.53 4.28 13.39
N LEU A 146 4.51 5.61 13.45
CA LEU A 146 5.53 6.34 14.17
C LEU A 146 5.28 6.10 15.67
N THR A 147 6.22 5.49 16.37
CA THR A 147 6.17 5.45 17.84
C THR A 147 6.37 6.87 18.34
N ARG A 148 5.42 7.41 19.14
CA ARG A 148 5.64 8.68 19.83
C ARG A 148 6.91 8.56 20.68
N PRO A 149 7.82 9.55 20.67
CA PRO A 149 8.76 9.63 21.78
C PRO A 149 7.95 9.80 23.06
N ALA A 150 8.35 9.07 24.11
CA ALA A 150 7.79 9.19 25.45
C ALA A 150 7.94 10.62 25.98
#